data_AF-Q48NI0-F1
#
_entry.id   AF-Q48NI0-F1
#
_cell.length_a   1.000
_cell.length_b   1.000
_cell.length_c   1.000
_cell.angle_alpha   90.00
_cell.angle_beta   90.00
_cell.angle_gamma   90.00
#
_symmetry.space_group_name_H-M   'P 1'
#
loop_
_entity.id
_entity.type
_entity.pdbx_description
1 polymer ?
#
loop_
_entity_poly.entity_id
_entity_poly.type
_entity_poly.pdbx_seq_one_letter_code
_entity_poly.pdbx_strand_id
1 'polypeptide(L)'
;MRLYLCEKPSQGKDIAAVLGAKARGNGCIKGNGVAVTWGIGHLLETAPPDAYGEHLKNWSLDTLPILPAQWKVIVKPKTSSQFKVVKQLLKEATELVIATDADREGELIARELIDYCGYADDLFYLLFRILTRRMIEDGYQPNARGSMAPAAMSFMRDHGVLKDIYTERDGSSHKTAKGKKLSVRTVKAPGFGPKGIHRFVLPFTVFLKLKDIGGNVLPGYREEFIDVPMSPDQEAAHRKLAQTLTVELRQALARRDTTLLGVVLNVLLAWPDCCFRPEVVKHPRSRDTLAFVPSVFDDDELMPKEQALLDLCLAEKARNRKVLVCSVYTGTRDTTSRMKRVLEQSGLKVAVLRASVDTARREDWILDQVDRGVDVLITNPELVKTGLDLLDFPTIAFMQTGYNVYTVQQAARRSWRIGQKQDVRVIFFGYIGSSQITCLQLMAKKIAVSQSTSGDVPESGLDSLNQDGDSVEMALARQLINV
;
A
#
# COMPACT_ATOMS: atom_id res chain seq x y z
N MET A 1 15.43 -28.40 4.22
CA MET A 1 15.79 -27.74 2.94
C MET A 1 16.03 -26.26 3.21
N ARG A 2 16.86 -25.57 2.42
CA ARG A 2 17.02 -24.11 2.52
C ARG A 2 15.92 -23.41 1.72
N LEU A 3 15.19 -22.50 2.35
CA LEU A 3 14.09 -21.74 1.73
C LEU A 3 14.53 -20.29 1.49
N TYR A 4 14.29 -19.78 0.29
CA TYR A 4 14.46 -18.37 -0.06
C TYR A 4 13.07 -17.73 -0.18
N LEU A 5 12.77 -16.74 0.65
CA LEU A 5 11.50 -16.00 0.64
C LEU A 5 11.70 -14.63 -0.03
N CYS A 6 11.12 -14.47 -1.20
CA CYS A 6 11.20 -13.25 -2.00
C CYS A 6 9.93 -12.39 -1.82
N GLU A 7 9.97 -11.12 -2.22
CA GLU A 7 8.81 -10.23 -2.15
C GLU A 7 7.81 -10.54 -3.26
N LYS A 8 8.33 -10.94 -4.44
CA LYS A 8 7.60 -11.07 -5.69
C LYS A 8 8.06 -12.26 -6.54
N PRO A 9 7.22 -12.75 -7.47
CA PRO A 9 7.52 -13.92 -8.28
C PRO A 9 8.76 -13.78 -9.18
N SER A 10 8.99 -12.60 -9.76
CA SER A 10 10.15 -12.31 -10.64
C SER A 10 11.47 -12.50 -9.92
N GLN A 11 11.65 -11.85 -8.78
CA GLN A 11 12.79 -12.01 -7.88
C GLN A 11 13.00 -13.50 -7.52
N GLY A 12 11.91 -14.22 -7.25
CA GLY A 12 11.95 -15.65 -7.03
C GLY A 12 12.43 -16.47 -8.24
N LYS A 13 12.03 -16.11 -9.46
CA LYS A 13 12.50 -16.75 -10.69
C LYS A 13 14.00 -16.50 -10.91
N ASP A 14 14.46 -15.27 -10.70
CA ASP A 14 15.86 -14.88 -10.90
C ASP A 14 16.78 -15.62 -9.91
N ILE A 15 16.41 -15.62 -8.63
CA ILE A 15 17.15 -16.35 -7.59
C ILE A 15 17.13 -17.86 -7.86
N ALA A 16 15.97 -18.42 -8.25
CA ALA A 16 15.89 -19.85 -8.58
C ALA A 16 16.80 -20.24 -9.76
N ALA A 17 16.91 -19.38 -10.77
CA ALA A 17 17.78 -19.60 -11.92
C ALA A 17 19.26 -19.67 -11.49
N VAL A 18 19.70 -18.73 -10.65
CA VAL A 18 21.08 -18.69 -10.12
C VAL A 18 21.37 -19.90 -9.23
N LEU A 19 20.41 -20.33 -8.41
CA LEU A 19 20.57 -21.46 -7.48
C LEU A 19 20.42 -22.84 -8.16
N GLY A 20 20.09 -22.87 -9.47
CA GLY A 20 19.87 -24.11 -10.21
C GLY A 20 18.58 -24.86 -9.85
N ALA A 21 17.61 -24.17 -9.26
CA ALA A 21 16.29 -24.73 -8.96
C ALA A 21 15.39 -24.69 -10.21
N LYS A 22 15.02 -25.87 -10.74
CA LYS A 22 14.30 -25.99 -12.02
C LYS A 22 12.88 -26.55 -11.91
N ALA A 23 12.54 -27.22 -10.80
CA ALA A 23 11.23 -27.85 -10.64
C ALA A 23 10.19 -26.80 -10.21
N ARG A 24 9.35 -26.35 -11.15
CA ARG A 24 8.28 -25.41 -10.87
C ARG A 24 7.15 -26.09 -10.10
N GLY A 25 6.77 -25.50 -8.98
CA GLY A 25 5.58 -25.84 -8.21
C GLY A 25 4.58 -24.69 -8.21
N ASN A 26 3.42 -24.90 -7.59
CA ASN A 26 2.47 -23.81 -7.39
C ASN A 26 3.03 -22.85 -6.33
N GLY A 27 3.31 -21.60 -6.73
CA GLY A 27 3.81 -20.55 -5.84
C GLY A 27 5.26 -20.69 -5.38
N CYS A 28 6.05 -21.61 -5.95
CA CYS A 28 7.47 -21.80 -5.62
C CYS A 28 8.24 -22.53 -6.73
N ILE A 29 9.58 -22.53 -6.64
CA ILE A 29 10.48 -23.30 -7.50
C ILE A 29 11.42 -24.09 -6.60
N LYS A 30 11.53 -25.41 -6.81
CA LYS A 30 12.37 -26.32 -6.02
C LYS A 30 13.51 -26.90 -6.86
N GLY A 31 14.59 -27.29 -6.21
CA GLY A 31 15.68 -28.03 -6.85
C GLY A 31 16.99 -27.86 -6.08
N ASN A 32 17.94 -28.76 -6.30
CA ASN A 32 19.29 -28.68 -5.71
C ASN A 32 19.30 -28.49 -4.17
N GLY A 33 18.35 -29.12 -3.44
CA GLY A 33 18.24 -28.99 -1.99
C GLY A 33 17.66 -27.66 -1.48
N VAL A 34 17.26 -26.76 -2.38
CA VAL A 34 16.63 -25.47 -2.05
C VAL A 34 15.17 -25.40 -2.53
N ALA A 35 14.41 -24.48 -1.94
CA ALA A 35 13.18 -23.97 -2.52
C ALA A 35 13.21 -22.45 -2.51
N VAL A 36 12.66 -21.84 -3.56
CA VAL A 36 12.47 -20.40 -3.69
C VAL A 36 10.97 -20.14 -3.77
N THR A 37 10.45 -19.28 -2.90
CA THR A 37 9.05 -18.87 -2.84
C THR A 37 8.96 -17.36 -2.74
N TRP A 38 7.75 -16.80 -2.83
CA TRP A 38 7.54 -15.36 -2.87
C TRP A 38 6.22 -14.91 -2.25
N GLY A 39 6.17 -13.64 -1.87
CA GLY A 39 4.94 -12.87 -1.67
C GLY A 39 4.30 -12.45 -3.00
N ILE A 40 3.17 -11.75 -2.89
CA ILE A 40 2.52 -11.02 -3.99
C ILE A 40 2.14 -9.66 -3.39
N GLY A 41 3.16 -8.92 -2.94
CA GLY A 41 3.02 -7.91 -1.89
C GLY A 41 2.69 -8.54 -0.52
N HIS A 42 2.14 -7.75 0.40
CA HIS A 42 1.70 -8.27 1.71
C HIS A 42 0.61 -9.33 1.55
N LEU A 43 0.88 -10.56 1.99
CA LEU A 43 -0.11 -11.65 2.06
C LEU A 43 -1.01 -11.56 3.31
N LEU A 44 -0.64 -10.70 4.25
CA LEU A 44 -1.30 -10.44 5.51
C LEU A 44 -1.80 -8.98 5.54
N GLU A 45 -2.78 -8.69 6.38
CA GLU A 45 -3.26 -7.33 6.66
C GLU A 45 -3.70 -7.20 8.12
N THR A 46 -3.70 -5.97 8.63
CA THR A 46 -4.28 -5.70 9.94
C THR A 46 -5.77 -6.04 9.92
N ALA A 47 -6.24 -6.67 11.01
CA ALA A 47 -7.64 -7.01 11.10
C ALA A 47 -8.49 -5.73 11.13
N PRO A 48 -9.63 -5.69 10.45
CA PRO A 48 -10.56 -4.57 10.53
C PRO A 48 -11.19 -4.47 11.94
N PRO A 49 -11.71 -3.30 12.34
CA PRO A 49 -12.26 -3.09 13.69
C PRO A 49 -13.34 -4.08 14.15
N ASP A 50 -14.20 -4.54 13.24
CA ASP A 50 -15.21 -5.56 13.52
C ASP A 50 -14.61 -6.91 13.97
N ALA A 51 -13.35 -7.20 13.61
CA ALA A 51 -12.63 -8.37 14.09
C ALA A 51 -12.23 -8.28 15.58
N TYR A 52 -12.36 -7.12 16.22
CA TYR A 52 -12.06 -6.91 17.65
C TYR A 52 -13.31 -6.90 18.54
N GLY A 53 -14.51 -6.89 17.95
CA GLY A 53 -15.78 -7.05 18.65
C GLY A 53 -16.96 -6.47 17.87
N GLU A 54 -18.16 -7.01 18.07
CA GLU A 54 -19.37 -6.54 17.35
C GLU A 54 -19.69 -5.06 17.58
N HIS A 55 -19.34 -4.53 18.75
CA HIS A 55 -19.50 -3.11 19.09
C HIS A 55 -18.63 -2.16 18.24
N LEU A 56 -17.59 -2.69 17.56
CA LEU A 56 -16.71 -1.94 16.65
C LEU A 56 -17.10 -2.13 15.17
N LYS A 57 -18.21 -2.81 14.90
CA LYS A 57 -18.73 -3.01 13.54
C LYS A 57 -19.31 -1.72 12.96
N ASN A 58 -19.92 -0.88 13.80
CA ASN A 58 -20.46 0.43 13.43
C ASN A 58 -19.71 1.50 14.23
N TRP A 59 -18.97 2.39 13.57
CA TRP A 59 -18.09 3.35 14.25
C TRP A 59 -18.87 4.60 14.69
N SER A 60 -18.56 5.10 15.87
CA SER A 60 -18.95 6.44 16.33
C SER A 60 -17.71 7.23 16.78
N LEU A 61 -17.81 8.55 16.87
CA LEU A 61 -16.71 9.38 17.39
C LEU A 61 -16.29 8.95 18.80
N ASP A 62 -17.25 8.50 19.61
CA ASP A 62 -17.01 8.03 20.99
C ASP A 62 -16.18 6.73 21.05
N THR A 63 -16.12 5.97 19.96
CA THR A 63 -15.32 4.73 19.86
C THR A 63 -13.89 4.96 19.36
N LEU A 64 -13.54 6.21 19.02
CA LEU A 64 -12.21 6.57 18.53
C LEU A 64 -11.35 7.19 19.65
N PRO A 65 -10.03 6.91 19.69
CA PRO A 65 -9.30 5.98 18.83
C PRO A 65 -9.57 4.51 19.22
N ILE A 66 -9.70 3.64 18.22
CA ILE A 66 -9.80 2.19 18.46
C ILE A 66 -8.39 1.68 18.75
N LEU A 67 -8.10 1.47 20.03
CA LEU A 67 -6.83 0.93 20.51
C LEU A 67 -7.07 -0.50 21.00
N PRO A 68 -6.91 -1.52 20.14
CA PRO A 68 -7.11 -2.90 20.55
C PRO A 68 -6.03 -3.30 21.57
N ALA A 69 -6.43 -4.02 22.61
CA ALA A 69 -5.48 -4.56 23.60
C ALA A 69 -4.43 -5.47 22.96
N GLN A 70 -4.79 -6.15 21.88
CA GLN A 70 -3.88 -6.93 21.05
C GLN A 70 -4.23 -6.71 19.58
N TRP A 71 -3.26 -6.24 18.79
CA TRP A 71 -3.38 -6.12 17.35
C TRP A 71 -3.52 -7.50 16.70
N LYS A 72 -4.53 -7.65 15.84
CA LYS A 72 -4.77 -8.88 15.08
C LYS A 72 -4.32 -8.67 13.65
N VAL A 73 -3.70 -9.69 13.08
CA VAL A 73 -3.34 -9.77 11.67
C VAL A 73 -4.14 -10.91 11.06
N ILE A 74 -4.66 -10.72 9.85
CA ILE A 74 -5.45 -11.71 9.11
C ILE A 74 -4.81 -11.98 7.75
N VAL A 75 -5.07 -13.16 7.20
CA VAL A 75 -4.65 -13.52 5.84
C VAL A 75 -5.57 -12.84 4.85
N LYS A 76 -5.01 -12.13 3.87
CA LYS A 76 -5.78 -11.52 2.79
C LYS A 76 -6.52 -12.60 2.00
N PRO A 77 -7.85 -12.49 1.81
CA PRO A 77 -8.62 -13.51 1.11
C PRO A 77 -8.09 -13.81 -0.31
N LYS A 78 -7.75 -12.75 -1.05
CA LYS A 78 -7.28 -12.83 -2.45
C LYS A 78 -5.96 -13.58 -2.62
N THR A 79 -5.08 -13.55 -1.62
CA THR A 79 -3.73 -14.15 -1.68
C THR A 79 -3.59 -15.36 -0.75
N SER A 80 -4.71 -15.88 -0.25
CA SER A 80 -4.73 -16.99 0.72
C SER A 80 -4.13 -18.29 0.19
N SER A 81 -4.22 -18.55 -1.12
CA SER A 81 -3.59 -19.69 -1.78
C SER A 81 -2.05 -19.63 -1.71
N GLN A 82 -1.48 -18.48 -2.07
CA GLN A 82 -0.03 -18.25 -1.98
C GLN A 82 0.44 -18.30 -0.52
N PHE A 83 -0.32 -17.72 0.41
CA PHE A 83 -0.01 -17.80 1.85
C PHE A 83 0.09 -19.25 2.34
N LYS A 84 -0.83 -20.14 1.91
CA LYS A 84 -0.77 -21.56 2.27
C LYS A 84 0.52 -22.24 1.77
N VAL A 85 0.96 -21.90 0.56
CA VAL A 85 2.23 -22.40 -0.01
C VAL A 85 3.40 -21.91 0.83
N VAL A 86 3.50 -20.61 1.09
CA VAL A 86 4.57 -20.02 1.89
C VAL A 86 4.61 -20.62 3.29
N LYS A 87 3.46 -20.74 3.96
CA LYS A 87 3.35 -21.35 5.30
C LYS A 87 3.84 -22.81 5.31
N GLN A 88 3.46 -23.60 4.30
CA GLN A 88 3.89 -24.99 4.21
C GLN A 88 5.42 -25.08 3.99
N LEU A 89 5.97 -24.25 3.12
CA LEU A 89 7.42 -24.24 2.85
C LEU A 89 8.22 -23.76 4.06
N LEU A 90 7.74 -22.74 4.78
CA LEU A 90 8.35 -22.27 6.03
C LEU A 90 8.41 -23.39 7.07
N LYS A 91 7.37 -24.23 7.15
CA LYS A 91 7.36 -25.40 8.05
C LYS A 91 8.33 -26.51 7.64
N GLU A 92 8.58 -26.68 6.34
CA GLU A 92 9.54 -27.66 5.80
C GLU A 92 10.99 -27.16 5.79
N ALA A 93 11.19 -25.84 5.97
CA ALA A 93 12.49 -25.21 5.90
C ALA A 93 13.33 -25.53 7.15
N THR A 94 14.60 -25.87 6.91
CA THR A 94 15.61 -26.00 7.98
C THR A 94 16.46 -24.75 8.12
N GLU A 95 16.42 -23.89 7.09
CA GLU A 95 17.13 -22.62 7.01
C GLU A 95 16.28 -21.69 6.13
N LEU A 96 16.11 -20.44 6.55
CA LEU A 96 15.36 -19.42 5.81
C LEU A 96 16.30 -18.28 5.43
N VAL A 97 16.32 -17.93 4.15
CA VAL A 97 16.96 -16.74 3.60
C VAL A 97 15.85 -15.75 3.25
N ILE A 98 15.85 -14.59 3.91
CA ILE A 98 15.00 -13.47 3.52
C ILE A 98 15.65 -12.82 2.30
N ALA A 99 14.98 -12.92 1.17
CA ALA A 99 15.43 -12.42 -0.12
C ALA A 99 14.42 -11.42 -0.71
N THR A 100 13.74 -10.67 0.15
CA THR A 100 12.91 -9.51 -0.21
C THR A 100 13.79 -8.29 -0.48
N ASP A 101 13.19 -7.20 -0.99
CA ASP A 101 13.91 -5.95 -1.20
C ASP A 101 14.44 -5.40 0.14
N ALA A 102 15.66 -4.84 0.12
CA ALA A 102 16.31 -4.25 1.29
C ALA A 102 15.73 -2.86 1.64
N ASP A 103 14.40 -2.75 1.65
CA ASP A 103 13.66 -1.59 2.11
C ASP A 103 12.73 -1.97 3.28
N ARG A 104 12.12 -0.97 3.93
CA ARG A 104 11.26 -1.21 5.09
C ARG A 104 10.05 -2.09 4.76
N GLU A 105 9.56 -2.02 3.53
CA GLU A 105 8.36 -2.75 3.10
C GLU A 105 8.69 -4.21 2.79
N GLY A 106 9.76 -4.47 2.04
CA GLY A 106 10.28 -5.80 1.77
C GLY A 106 10.63 -6.55 3.05
N GLU A 107 11.26 -5.87 4.02
CA GLU A 107 11.55 -6.46 5.33
C GLU A 107 10.27 -6.76 6.13
N LEU A 108 9.29 -5.85 6.10
CA LEU A 108 8.00 -6.05 6.76
C LEU A 108 7.24 -7.24 6.17
N ILE A 109 7.21 -7.38 4.85
CA ILE A 109 6.54 -8.51 4.17
C ILE A 109 7.11 -9.85 4.63
N ALA A 110 8.43 -9.98 4.67
CA ALA A 110 9.08 -11.19 5.14
C ALA A 110 8.81 -11.44 6.64
N ARG A 111 9.02 -10.41 7.48
CA ARG A 111 8.88 -10.53 8.93
C ARG A 111 7.44 -10.82 9.36
N GLU A 112 6.44 -10.18 8.77
CA GLU A 112 5.04 -10.48 9.07
C GLU A 112 4.72 -11.95 8.77
N LEU A 113 5.24 -12.50 7.67
CA LEU A 113 5.05 -13.92 7.33
C LEU A 113 5.77 -14.86 8.29
N ILE A 114 6.99 -14.50 8.70
CA ILE A 114 7.76 -15.25 9.70
C ILE A 114 7.07 -15.21 11.05
N ASP A 115 6.64 -14.04 11.50
CA ASP A 115 5.92 -13.87 12.75
C ASP A 115 4.59 -14.64 12.70
N TYR A 116 3.83 -14.52 11.62
CA TYR A 116 2.53 -15.16 11.49
C TYR A 116 2.58 -16.68 11.20
N CYS A 117 3.73 -17.23 10.77
CA CYS A 117 3.87 -18.66 10.45
C CYS A 117 4.83 -19.41 11.36
N GLY A 118 5.80 -18.73 11.94
CA GLY A 118 6.84 -19.28 12.80
C GLY A 118 6.40 -19.37 14.25
N TYR A 119 7.01 -20.27 15.01
CA TYR A 119 6.74 -20.42 16.43
C TYR A 119 7.91 -19.85 17.23
N ALA A 120 7.63 -19.16 18.34
CA ALA A 120 8.69 -18.54 19.14
C ALA A 120 9.68 -19.57 19.76
N ASP A 121 9.32 -20.85 19.86
CA ASP A 121 10.20 -21.93 20.32
C ASP A 121 11.22 -22.33 19.27
N ASP A 122 10.94 -22.10 17.99
CA ASP A 122 11.92 -22.24 16.91
C ASP A 122 13.04 -21.20 17.07
N LEU A 123 12.72 -20.00 17.59
CA LEU A 123 13.71 -18.96 17.91
C LEU A 123 14.42 -19.21 19.23
N PHE A 124 13.79 -19.86 20.20
CA PHE A 124 14.34 -20.05 21.55
C PHE A 124 15.75 -20.65 21.55
N TYR A 125 15.94 -21.78 20.86
CA TYR A 125 17.23 -22.48 20.85
C TYR A 125 18.31 -21.75 20.06
N LEU A 126 17.92 -20.93 19.08
CA LEU A 126 18.82 -20.07 18.33
C LEU A 126 19.27 -18.89 19.20
N LEU A 127 18.32 -18.19 19.82
CA LEU A 127 18.57 -17.08 20.74
C LEU A 127 19.35 -17.54 21.96
N PHE A 128 19.12 -18.75 22.48
CA PHE A 128 19.91 -19.30 23.58
C PHE A 128 21.37 -19.57 23.20
N ARG A 129 21.66 -19.88 21.93
CA ARG A 129 23.03 -20.06 21.44
C ARG A 129 23.73 -18.74 21.14
N ILE A 130 23.01 -17.75 20.61
CA ILE A 130 23.58 -16.46 20.22
C ILE A 130 23.66 -15.50 21.41
N LEU A 131 22.66 -15.55 22.30
CA LEU A 131 22.44 -14.62 23.41
C LEU A 131 22.41 -15.34 24.76
N THR A 132 23.22 -16.39 24.92
CA THR A 132 23.18 -17.29 26.09
C THR A 132 23.15 -16.53 27.41
N ARG A 133 24.05 -15.56 27.58
CA ARG A 133 24.12 -14.75 28.81
C ARG A 133 22.80 -14.01 29.08
N ARG A 134 22.25 -13.33 28.07
CA ARG A 134 21.00 -12.56 28.19
C ARG A 134 19.79 -13.48 28.43
N MET A 135 19.76 -14.64 27.80
CA MET A 135 18.67 -15.63 28.00
C MET A 135 18.70 -16.21 29.42
N ILE A 136 19.90 -16.45 29.98
CA ILE A 136 20.07 -16.88 31.38
C ILE A 136 19.67 -15.76 32.36
N GLU A 137 20.07 -14.51 32.08
CA GLU A 137 19.68 -13.33 32.86
C GLU A 137 18.16 -13.12 32.87
N ASP A 138 17.50 -13.37 31.74
CA ASP A 138 16.03 -13.29 31.59
C ASP A 138 15.31 -14.55 32.16
N GLY A 139 16.04 -15.45 32.82
CA GLY A 139 15.48 -16.57 33.60
C GLY A 139 15.29 -17.89 32.83
N TYR A 140 15.73 -17.96 31.57
CA TYR A 140 15.61 -19.17 30.75
C TYR A 140 16.79 -20.11 31.01
N GLN A 141 16.64 -21.02 31.97
CA GLN A 141 17.73 -21.92 32.38
C GLN A 141 17.36 -23.40 32.24
N PRO A 142 18.33 -24.30 32.02
CA PRO A 142 18.08 -25.74 32.07
C PRO A 142 17.59 -26.13 33.46
N ASN A 143 16.67 -27.09 33.52
CA ASN A 143 16.27 -27.66 34.80
C ASN A 143 17.39 -28.53 35.41
N ALA A 144 17.19 -29.03 36.63
CA ALA A 144 18.16 -29.87 37.34
C ALA A 144 18.58 -31.16 36.58
N ARG A 145 17.84 -31.56 35.54
CA ARG A 145 18.16 -32.70 34.67
C ARG A 145 18.82 -32.28 33.34
N GLY A 146 19.20 -31.01 33.19
CA GLY A 146 19.81 -30.46 31.97
C GLY A 146 18.82 -30.20 30.83
N SER A 147 17.50 -30.32 31.04
CA SER A 147 16.52 -30.10 29.99
C SER A 147 16.15 -28.63 29.87
N MET A 148 16.21 -28.12 28.64
CA MET A 148 15.78 -26.77 28.27
C MET A 148 14.28 -26.67 27.93
N ALA A 149 13.55 -27.79 27.93
CA ALA A 149 12.13 -27.80 27.54
C ALA A 149 11.24 -26.91 28.42
N PRO A 150 11.42 -26.83 29.76
CA PRO A 150 10.65 -25.91 30.59
C PRO A 150 10.95 -24.43 30.28
N ALA A 151 12.23 -24.11 30.03
CA ALA A 151 12.65 -22.76 29.67
C ALA A 151 12.11 -22.34 28.30
N ALA A 152 12.14 -23.24 27.30
CA ALA A 152 11.53 -23.02 25.99
C ALA A 152 10.01 -22.77 26.10
N MET A 153 9.33 -23.50 26.98
CA MET A 153 7.89 -23.28 27.26
C MET A 153 7.62 -21.97 28.00
N SER A 154 8.50 -21.52 28.90
CA SER A 154 8.39 -20.19 29.51
C SER A 154 8.57 -19.10 28.47
N PHE A 155 9.62 -19.20 27.66
CA PHE A 155 9.89 -18.28 26.57
C PHE A 155 8.71 -18.19 25.59
N MET A 156 8.06 -19.32 25.29
CA MET A 156 6.83 -19.35 24.49
C MET A 156 5.65 -18.62 25.14
N ARG A 157 5.54 -18.64 26.47
CA ARG A 157 4.51 -17.86 27.20
C ARG A 157 4.84 -16.37 27.19
N ASP A 158 6.11 -16.04 27.40
CA ASP A 158 6.57 -14.67 27.59
C ASP A 158 6.67 -13.90 26.26
N HIS A 159 6.98 -14.62 25.18
CA HIS A 159 7.27 -14.04 23.87
C HIS A 159 6.60 -14.75 22.69
N GLY A 160 5.89 -15.86 22.88
CA GLY A 160 5.15 -16.54 21.81
C GLY A 160 3.67 -16.16 21.78
N VAL A 161 2.91 -16.83 20.90
CA VAL A 161 1.44 -16.77 20.89
C VAL A 161 0.88 -18.11 21.34
N LEU A 162 0.02 -18.08 22.35
CA LEU A 162 -0.69 -19.25 22.87
C LEU A 162 -2.17 -19.10 22.59
N LYS A 163 -2.79 -20.16 22.08
CA LYS A 163 -4.24 -20.23 21.83
C LYS A 163 -4.86 -21.18 22.83
N ASP A 164 -5.70 -20.64 23.70
CA ASP A 164 -6.55 -21.46 24.56
C ASP A 164 -7.77 -21.94 23.78
N ILE A 165 -7.86 -23.26 23.60
CA ILE A 165 -9.01 -23.92 22.98
C ILE A 165 -9.93 -24.37 24.11
N TYR A 166 -11.06 -23.68 24.23
CA TYR A 166 -12.14 -24.04 25.13
C TYR A 166 -13.03 -25.08 24.45
N THR A 167 -13.07 -26.29 24.99
CA THR A 167 -14.00 -27.34 24.56
C THR A 167 -15.06 -27.51 25.65
N GLU A 168 -16.27 -27.08 25.36
CA GLU A 168 -17.44 -27.32 26.20
C GLU A 168 -18.12 -28.61 25.74
N ARG A 169 -18.36 -29.54 26.66
CA ARG A 169 -19.17 -30.74 26.40
C ARG A 169 -20.38 -30.71 27.32
N ASP A 170 -21.58 -30.80 26.76
CA ASP A 170 -22.79 -31.06 27.52
C ASP A 170 -22.79 -32.54 27.95
N GLY A 171 -22.88 -32.77 29.26
CA GLY A 171 -22.98 -34.12 29.82
C GLY A 171 -24.37 -34.71 29.58
N SER A 172 -24.44 -35.99 29.23
CA SER A 172 -25.69 -36.74 29.17
C SER A 172 -26.31 -36.91 30.56
N SER A 173 -27.59 -36.57 30.65
CA SER A 173 -28.47 -36.53 31.82
C SER A 173 -28.31 -37.68 32.83
N HIS A 174 -28.12 -37.32 34.10
CA HIS A 174 -28.90 -37.87 35.22
C HIS A 174 -29.14 -36.78 36.27
N LYS A 175 -30.39 -36.73 36.79
CA LYS A 175 -30.91 -35.89 37.89
C LYS A 175 -29.80 -35.75 38.97
N THR A 176 -29.18 -34.60 39.28
CA THR A 176 -29.78 -33.36 39.81
C THR A 176 -28.79 -32.16 39.71
N ALA A 177 -27.85 -32.14 38.75
CA ALA A 177 -26.92 -31.00 38.58
C ALA A 177 -26.43 -30.84 37.14
N LYS A 178 -26.70 -29.68 36.52
CA LYS A 178 -26.10 -29.28 35.23
C LYS A 178 -24.67 -28.78 35.45
N GLY A 179 -23.69 -29.70 35.50
CA GLY A 179 -22.28 -29.33 35.51
C GLY A 179 -21.77 -29.12 34.08
N LYS A 180 -21.56 -27.87 33.67
CA LYS A 180 -20.80 -27.56 32.44
C LYS A 180 -19.34 -27.95 32.65
N LYS A 181 -18.83 -28.94 31.92
CA LYS A 181 -17.40 -29.27 31.91
C LYS A 181 -16.70 -28.47 30.81
N LEU A 182 -16.03 -27.40 31.21
CA LEU A 182 -15.14 -26.62 30.36
C LEU A 182 -13.74 -27.24 30.38
N SER A 183 -13.28 -27.76 29.26
CA SER A 183 -11.89 -28.21 29.09
C SER A 183 -11.10 -27.12 28.36
N VAL A 184 -10.01 -26.65 28.98
CA VAL A 184 -9.08 -25.69 28.34
C VAL A 184 -7.86 -26.44 27.85
N ARG A 185 -7.58 -26.36 26.54
CA ARG A 185 -6.35 -26.87 25.94
C ARG A 185 -5.58 -25.72 25.31
N THR A 186 -4.47 -25.34 25.92
CA THR A 186 -3.54 -24.36 25.34
C THR A 186 -2.72 -25.01 24.23
N VAL A 187 -2.79 -24.45 23.02
CA VAL A 187 -2.04 -24.90 21.85
C VAL A 187 -1.14 -23.76 21.39
N LYS A 188 0.12 -24.08 21.04
CA LYS A 188 1.05 -23.12 20.44
C LYS A 188 0.47 -22.58 19.14
N ALA A 189 0.43 -21.28 18.99
CA ALA A 189 0.08 -20.62 17.75
C ALA A 189 1.33 -19.92 17.18
N PRO A 190 1.39 -19.72 15.85
CA PRO A 190 2.43 -18.90 15.26
C PRO A 190 2.44 -17.47 15.82
N GLY A 191 3.63 -16.90 16.01
CA GLY A 191 3.81 -15.55 16.53
C GLY A 191 5.02 -15.39 17.44
N PHE A 192 5.75 -14.28 17.25
CA PHE A 192 6.72 -13.76 18.21
C PHE A 192 6.29 -12.37 18.68
N GLY A 193 6.04 -12.23 19.97
CA GLY A 193 5.48 -11.04 20.58
C GLY A 193 6.45 -9.84 20.50
N PRO A 194 5.93 -8.60 20.43
CA PRO A 194 6.74 -7.38 20.30
C PRO A 194 7.81 -7.22 21.38
N LYS A 195 7.53 -7.70 22.61
CA LYS A 195 8.50 -7.73 23.71
C LYS A 195 9.74 -8.57 23.36
N GLY A 196 9.53 -9.72 22.72
CA GLY A 196 10.60 -10.58 22.26
C GLY A 196 11.41 -9.94 21.14
N ILE A 197 10.73 -9.30 20.17
CA ILE A 197 11.39 -8.57 19.07
C ILE A 197 12.29 -7.47 19.64
N HIS A 198 11.78 -6.62 20.53
CA HIS A 198 12.57 -5.55 21.14
C HIS A 198 13.75 -6.06 21.98
N ARG A 199 13.56 -7.14 22.75
CA ARG A 199 14.58 -7.64 23.68
C ARG A 199 15.69 -8.44 22.99
N PHE A 200 15.34 -9.24 21.98
CA PHE A 200 16.24 -10.25 21.40
C PHE A 200 16.58 -10.03 19.94
N VAL A 201 15.77 -9.29 19.17
CA VAL A 201 15.96 -9.14 17.73
C VAL A 201 16.52 -7.76 17.39
N LEU A 202 15.87 -6.68 17.86
CA LEU A 202 16.29 -5.30 17.57
C LEU A 202 17.75 -4.99 17.93
N PRO A 203 18.32 -5.43 19.07
CA PRO A 203 19.70 -5.10 19.43
C PRO A 203 20.75 -5.66 18.45
N PHE A 204 20.36 -6.62 17.61
CA PHE A 204 21.20 -7.27 16.61
C PHE A 204 20.68 -7.03 15.18
N THR A 205 19.73 -6.09 15.03
CA THR A 205 19.19 -5.69 13.74
C THR A 205 19.88 -4.41 13.30
N VAL A 206 20.40 -4.40 12.07
CA VAL A 206 20.88 -3.17 11.43
C VAL A 206 19.78 -2.69 10.49
N PHE A 207 19.33 -1.46 10.69
CA PHE A 207 18.46 -0.78 9.73
C PHE A 207 19.35 0.07 8.83
N LEU A 208 19.36 -0.24 7.53
CA LEU A 208 20.01 0.58 6.52
C LEU A 208 18.92 1.29 5.73
N LYS A 209 18.91 2.62 5.75
CA LYS A 209 18.18 3.42 4.79
C LYS A 209 19.05 3.62 3.56
N LEU A 210 18.44 3.89 2.42
CA LEU A 210 19.16 4.17 1.18
C LEU A 210 20.19 5.31 1.34
N LYS A 211 19.87 6.34 2.15
CA LYS A 211 20.79 7.43 2.49
C LYS A 211 22.04 6.98 3.28
N ASP A 212 21.95 5.85 3.99
CA ASP A 212 23.03 5.32 4.81
C ASP A 212 24.06 4.52 3.99
N ILE A 213 23.72 4.18 2.74
CA ILE A 213 24.58 3.42 1.79
C ILE A 213 25.61 4.34 1.10
N GLY A 214 25.52 5.65 1.29
CA GLY A 214 26.43 6.67 0.76
C GLY A 214 25.81 7.54 -0.35
N GLY A 215 26.42 8.70 -0.61
CA GLY A 215 26.03 9.56 -1.74
C GLY A 215 26.34 8.88 -3.10
N ASN A 216 25.52 9.16 -4.12
CA ASN A 216 25.65 8.66 -5.50
C ASN A 216 25.21 7.21 -5.80
N VAL A 217 24.54 6.51 -4.87
CA VAL A 217 23.97 5.18 -5.18
C VAL A 217 22.80 5.28 -6.17
N LEU A 218 21.99 6.34 -6.05
CA LEU A 218 20.89 6.64 -6.96
C LEU A 218 21.12 7.98 -7.68
N PRO A 219 20.60 8.11 -8.91
CA PRO A 219 20.64 9.37 -9.66
C PRO A 219 19.72 10.42 -9.05
N GLY A 220 19.73 11.63 -9.61
CA GLY A 220 18.93 12.75 -9.12
C GLY A 220 17.44 12.41 -9.09
N TYR A 221 16.75 12.88 -8.06
CA TYR A 221 15.30 12.77 -7.93
C TYR A 221 14.70 14.16 -7.79
N ARG A 222 13.75 14.51 -8.65
CA ARG A 222 13.06 15.80 -8.61
C ARG A 222 11.55 15.62 -8.71
N GLU A 223 10.84 16.33 -7.85
CA GLU A 223 9.39 16.47 -7.91
C GLU A 223 9.06 17.88 -8.39
N GLU A 224 8.17 17.97 -9.37
CA GLU A 224 7.77 19.21 -10.00
C GLU A 224 6.24 19.27 -10.06
N PHE A 225 5.72 20.48 -9.87
CA PHE A 225 4.30 20.74 -9.98
C PHE A 225 4.04 21.63 -11.19
N ILE A 226 3.11 21.21 -12.06
CA ILE A 226 2.74 21.94 -13.26
C ILE A 226 1.29 22.41 -13.13
N ASP A 227 1.17 23.73 -12.99
CA ASP A 227 -0.08 24.46 -13.06
C ASP A 227 -0.57 24.53 -14.50
N VAL A 228 -1.77 24.02 -14.75
CA VAL A 228 -2.41 24.02 -16.07
C VAL A 228 -3.64 24.93 -16.04
N PRO A 229 -3.72 25.97 -16.88
CA PRO A 229 -4.93 26.77 -16.97
C PRO A 229 -6.07 25.98 -17.62
N MET A 230 -7.29 26.15 -17.13
CA MET A 230 -8.50 25.67 -17.82
C MET A 230 -8.77 26.51 -19.07
N SER A 231 -9.50 25.97 -20.04
CA SER A 231 -10.08 26.81 -21.09
C SER A 231 -11.15 27.74 -20.50
N PRO A 232 -11.48 28.88 -21.13
CA PRO A 232 -12.47 29.82 -20.59
C PRO A 232 -13.84 29.15 -20.31
N ASP A 233 -14.31 28.29 -21.22
CA ASP A 233 -15.60 27.58 -21.06
C ASP A 233 -15.54 26.53 -19.95
N GLN A 234 -14.42 25.81 -19.84
CA GLN A 234 -14.17 24.85 -18.78
C GLN A 234 -14.12 25.54 -17.41
N GLU A 235 -13.44 26.68 -17.30
CA GLU A 235 -13.34 27.44 -16.06
C GLU A 235 -14.71 27.98 -15.63
N ALA A 236 -15.49 28.54 -16.56
CA ALA A 236 -16.82 29.06 -16.29
C ALA A 236 -17.77 27.95 -15.78
N ALA A 237 -17.76 26.78 -16.44
CA ALA A 237 -18.55 25.64 -16.03
C ALA A 237 -18.09 25.06 -14.68
N HIS A 238 -16.77 24.95 -14.45
CA HIS A 238 -16.20 24.52 -13.18
C HIS A 238 -16.63 25.42 -12.02
N ARG A 239 -16.50 26.74 -12.21
CA ARG A 239 -16.82 27.74 -11.18
C ARG A 239 -18.30 27.68 -10.81
N LYS A 240 -19.19 27.56 -11.80
CA LYS A 240 -20.63 27.39 -11.57
C LYS A 240 -20.93 26.11 -10.80
N LEU A 241 -20.35 24.99 -11.21
CA LEU A 241 -20.51 23.70 -10.53
C LEU A 241 -20.03 23.76 -9.08
N ALA A 242 -18.84 24.31 -8.85
CA ALA A 242 -18.26 24.47 -7.53
C ALA A 242 -19.13 25.33 -6.62
N GLN A 243 -19.64 26.46 -7.11
CA GLN A 243 -20.54 27.33 -6.35
C GLN A 243 -21.83 26.60 -5.96
N THR A 244 -22.49 25.93 -6.90
CA THR A 244 -23.72 25.17 -6.62
C THR A 244 -23.49 24.10 -5.56
N LEU A 245 -22.46 23.26 -5.73
CA LEU A 245 -22.19 22.16 -4.80
C LEU A 245 -21.73 22.64 -3.42
N THR A 246 -20.99 23.76 -3.34
CA THR A 246 -20.60 24.36 -2.06
C THR A 246 -21.82 24.86 -1.28
N VAL A 247 -22.81 25.46 -1.96
CA VAL A 247 -24.07 25.88 -1.32
C VAL A 247 -24.84 24.68 -0.78
N GLU A 248 -25.01 23.63 -1.59
CA GLU A 248 -25.67 22.39 -1.16
C GLU A 248 -24.97 21.74 0.04
N LEU A 249 -23.63 21.67 -0.01
CA LEU A 249 -22.82 21.11 1.08
C LEU A 249 -22.97 21.92 2.38
N ARG A 250 -22.95 23.26 2.30
CA ARG A 250 -23.16 24.15 3.46
C ARG A 250 -24.53 23.92 4.10
N GLN A 251 -25.59 23.82 3.29
CA GLN A 251 -26.93 23.57 3.80
C GLN A 251 -27.07 22.19 4.47
N ALA A 252 -26.47 21.16 3.87
CA ALA A 252 -26.47 19.82 4.46
C ALA A 252 -25.71 19.79 5.80
N LEU A 253 -24.53 20.40 5.87
CA LEU A 253 -23.73 20.45 7.09
C LEU A 253 -24.40 21.26 8.21
N ALA A 254 -25.12 22.34 7.87
CA ALA A 254 -25.94 23.08 8.84
C ALA A 254 -27.02 22.19 9.50
N ARG A 255 -27.49 21.17 8.78
CA ARG A 255 -28.42 20.15 9.27
C ARG A 255 -27.71 18.93 9.89
N ARG A 256 -26.38 18.99 10.08
CA ARG A 256 -25.51 17.90 10.51
C ARG A 256 -25.54 16.68 9.58
N ASP A 257 -25.87 16.87 8.30
CA ASP A 257 -25.81 15.83 7.28
C ASP A 257 -24.45 15.85 6.58
N THR A 258 -23.65 14.81 6.79
CA THR A 258 -22.31 14.64 6.19
C THR A 258 -22.33 13.81 4.91
N THR A 259 -23.50 13.35 4.46
CA THR A 259 -23.60 12.41 3.33
C THR A 259 -23.20 13.02 1.99
N LEU A 260 -23.30 14.35 1.84
CA LEU A 260 -22.91 15.05 0.62
C LEU A 260 -21.39 15.25 0.49
N LEU A 261 -20.63 15.17 1.58
CA LEU A 261 -19.20 15.49 1.59
C LEU A 261 -18.43 14.63 0.60
N GLY A 262 -18.63 13.32 0.62
CA GLY A 262 -17.96 12.40 -0.31
C GLY A 262 -18.35 12.62 -1.77
N VAL A 263 -19.60 12.99 -2.06
CA VAL A 263 -20.06 13.24 -3.44
C VAL A 263 -19.46 14.52 -3.98
N VAL A 264 -19.56 15.62 -3.22
CA VAL A 264 -19.09 16.93 -3.65
C VAL A 264 -17.58 16.91 -3.91
N LEU A 265 -16.78 16.35 -3.00
CA LEU A 265 -15.33 16.25 -3.18
C LEU A 265 -14.96 15.44 -4.43
N ASN A 266 -15.56 14.26 -4.60
CA ASN A 266 -15.28 13.40 -5.74
C ASN A 266 -15.71 14.00 -7.08
N VAL A 267 -16.75 14.85 -7.10
CA VAL A 267 -17.15 15.56 -8.32
C VAL A 267 -16.18 16.69 -8.61
N LEU A 268 -15.88 17.56 -7.63
CA LEU A 268 -15.01 18.72 -7.86
C LEU A 268 -13.57 18.34 -8.21
N LEU A 269 -13.10 17.18 -7.77
CA LEU A 269 -11.79 16.66 -8.18
C LEU A 269 -11.82 16.00 -9.56
N ALA A 270 -12.89 15.28 -9.90
CA ALA A 270 -12.94 14.50 -11.13
C ALA A 270 -13.42 15.29 -12.34
N TRP A 271 -14.39 16.18 -12.17
CA TRP A 271 -15.04 16.90 -13.27
C TRP A 271 -14.04 17.65 -14.16
N PRO A 272 -13.01 18.36 -13.63
CA PRO A 272 -12.04 19.04 -14.50
C PRO A 272 -11.32 18.13 -15.50
N ASP A 273 -11.14 16.84 -15.17
CA ASP A 273 -10.51 15.84 -16.05
C ASP A 273 -11.55 14.99 -16.81
N CYS A 274 -12.85 15.17 -16.54
CA CYS A 274 -13.93 14.36 -17.10
C CYS A 274 -14.96 15.20 -17.88
N CYS A 275 -14.72 16.50 -18.07
CA CYS A 275 -15.65 17.43 -18.70
C CYS A 275 -15.85 17.22 -20.21
N PHE A 276 -15.34 16.13 -20.78
CA PHE A 276 -15.71 15.64 -22.12
C PHE A 276 -17.00 14.80 -22.10
N ARG A 277 -17.60 14.61 -20.92
CA ARG A 277 -18.90 13.95 -20.73
C ARG A 277 -19.81 14.85 -19.88
N PRO A 278 -21.13 14.75 -20.06
CA PRO A 278 -22.07 15.39 -19.15
C PRO A 278 -21.98 14.77 -17.75
N GLU A 279 -22.08 15.60 -16.71
CA GLU A 279 -22.03 15.18 -15.32
C GLU A 279 -23.37 15.48 -14.63
N VAL A 280 -23.96 14.45 -14.02
CA VAL A 280 -25.19 14.57 -13.22
C VAL A 280 -24.84 14.23 -11.78
N VAL A 281 -24.89 15.23 -10.90
CA VAL A 281 -24.62 15.06 -9.47
C VAL A 281 -25.92 14.77 -8.75
N LYS A 282 -25.99 13.62 -8.06
CA LYS A 282 -27.19 13.19 -7.32
C LYS A 282 -26.91 13.05 -5.83
N HIS A 283 -27.92 13.37 -5.02
CA HIS A 283 -27.89 13.11 -3.59
C HIS A 283 -27.83 11.59 -3.33
N PRO A 284 -26.92 11.06 -2.49
CA PRO A 284 -26.77 9.62 -2.25
C PRO A 284 -28.03 8.92 -1.77
N ARG A 285 -28.76 9.57 -0.84
CA ARG A 285 -29.99 9.04 -0.23
C ARG A 285 -31.23 9.30 -1.08
N SER A 286 -31.62 10.56 -1.27
CA SER A 286 -32.87 10.90 -1.95
C SER A 286 -32.83 10.68 -3.47
N ARG A 287 -31.63 10.58 -4.07
CA ARG A 287 -31.41 10.50 -5.52
C ARG A 287 -31.81 11.76 -6.31
N ASP A 288 -32.15 12.84 -5.62
CA ASP A 288 -32.43 14.13 -6.23
C ASP A 288 -31.21 14.67 -6.97
N THR A 289 -31.45 15.41 -8.05
CA THR A 289 -30.37 16.03 -8.82
C THR A 289 -29.94 17.32 -8.15
N LEU A 290 -28.67 17.37 -7.72
CA LEU A 290 -28.05 18.53 -7.07
C LEU A 290 -27.47 19.50 -8.10
N ALA A 291 -26.85 18.97 -9.15
CA ALA A 291 -26.29 19.76 -10.24
C ALA A 291 -26.25 18.95 -11.53
N PHE A 292 -26.33 19.64 -12.66
CA PHE A 292 -26.10 19.11 -13.99
C PHE A 292 -25.18 20.04 -14.76
N VAL A 293 -24.17 19.47 -15.42
CA VAL A 293 -23.25 20.21 -16.29
C VAL A 293 -23.11 19.44 -17.60
N PRO A 294 -23.35 20.06 -18.77
CA PRO A 294 -23.12 19.41 -20.05
C PRO A 294 -21.62 19.15 -20.28
N SER A 295 -21.28 18.34 -21.28
CA SER A 295 -19.90 18.23 -21.76
C SER A 295 -19.43 19.59 -22.27
N VAL A 296 -18.19 19.94 -21.93
CA VAL A 296 -17.48 21.14 -22.40
C VAL A 296 -16.62 20.82 -23.62
N PHE A 297 -16.03 19.63 -23.65
CA PHE A 297 -15.18 19.17 -24.74
C PHE A 297 -15.84 17.99 -25.46
N ASP A 298 -15.53 17.85 -26.74
CA ASP A 298 -15.88 16.64 -27.50
C ASP A 298 -14.92 15.48 -27.20
N ASP A 299 -15.33 14.26 -27.58
CA ASP A 299 -14.55 13.04 -27.35
C ASP A 299 -13.18 13.04 -28.05
N ASP A 300 -13.00 13.85 -29.09
CA ASP A 300 -11.78 14.00 -29.88
C ASP A 300 -11.08 15.36 -29.70
N GLU A 301 -11.71 16.31 -29.00
CA GLU A 301 -11.12 17.62 -28.71
C GLU A 301 -10.17 17.53 -27.52
N LEU A 302 -8.95 18.04 -27.64
CA LEU A 302 -7.90 17.82 -26.66
C LEU A 302 -7.98 18.80 -25.47
N MET A 303 -8.02 18.29 -24.24
CA MET A 303 -8.13 19.12 -23.03
C MET A 303 -6.76 19.68 -22.58
N PRO A 304 -6.72 20.81 -21.83
CA PRO A 304 -5.44 21.46 -21.51
C PRO A 304 -4.43 20.58 -20.76
N LYS A 305 -4.86 19.73 -19.80
CA LYS A 305 -3.95 18.77 -19.14
C LYS A 305 -3.49 17.65 -20.08
N GLU A 306 -4.33 17.23 -21.02
CA GLU A 306 -3.96 16.24 -22.03
C GLU A 306 -2.90 16.83 -22.99
N GLN A 307 -2.98 18.13 -23.30
CA GLN A 307 -1.94 18.84 -24.07
C GLN A 307 -0.62 18.87 -23.30
N ALA A 308 -0.66 19.28 -22.04
CA ALA A 308 0.53 19.34 -21.20
C ALA A 308 1.20 17.96 -21.05
N LEU A 309 0.40 16.89 -20.94
CA LEU A 309 0.89 15.52 -20.94
C LEU A 309 1.52 15.13 -22.28
N LEU A 310 0.86 15.45 -23.40
CA LEU A 310 1.37 15.16 -24.74
C LEU A 310 2.72 15.85 -24.98
N ASP A 311 2.82 17.14 -24.65
CA ASP A 311 4.04 17.93 -24.77
C ASP A 311 5.19 17.31 -23.94
N LEU A 312 4.89 16.90 -22.71
CA LEU A 312 5.84 16.19 -21.85
C LEU A 312 6.30 14.87 -22.51
N CYS A 313 5.38 14.04 -22.98
CA CYS A 313 5.70 12.76 -23.59
C CYS A 313 6.54 12.90 -24.86
N LEU A 314 6.25 13.89 -25.70
CA LEU A 314 7.04 14.17 -26.91
C LEU A 314 8.45 14.66 -26.55
N ALA A 315 8.57 15.55 -25.57
CA ALA A 315 9.87 16.03 -25.09
C ALA A 315 10.73 14.92 -24.49
N GLU A 316 10.13 14.00 -23.73
CA GLU A 316 10.83 12.85 -23.15
C GLU A 316 11.22 11.82 -24.22
N LYS A 317 10.34 11.55 -25.21
CA LYS A 317 10.68 10.70 -26.35
C LYS A 317 11.86 11.24 -27.15
N ALA A 318 11.93 12.55 -27.38
CA ALA A 318 13.08 13.19 -28.04
C ALA A 318 14.39 12.99 -27.26
N ARG A 319 14.32 12.78 -25.95
CA ARG A 319 15.46 12.46 -25.06
C ARG A 319 15.68 10.95 -24.89
N ASN A 320 14.94 10.11 -25.63
CA ASN A 320 14.93 8.65 -25.49
C ASN A 320 14.56 8.18 -24.07
N ARG A 321 13.59 8.85 -23.46
CA ARG A 321 13.06 8.56 -22.11
C ARG A 321 11.60 8.13 -22.21
N LYS A 322 11.23 7.09 -21.46
CA LYS A 322 9.85 6.61 -21.37
C LYS A 322 9.11 7.28 -20.21
N VAL A 323 7.79 7.39 -20.34
CA VAL A 323 6.94 8.06 -19.34
C VAL A 323 5.95 7.08 -18.71
N LEU A 324 5.90 7.06 -17.37
CA LEU A 324 4.85 6.40 -16.60
C LEU A 324 3.76 7.43 -16.28
N VAL A 325 2.55 7.22 -16.76
CA VAL A 325 1.40 8.11 -16.50
C VAL A 325 0.49 7.48 -15.46
N CYS A 326 0.35 8.15 -14.32
CA CYS A 326 -0.51 7.76 -13.23
C CYS A 326 -1.88 8.43 -13.35
N SER A 327 -2.94 7.64 -13.42
CA SER A 327 -4.33 8.13 -13.46
C SER A 327 -5.26 7.27 -12.61
N VAL A 328 -6.06 7.92 -11.77
CA VAL A 328 -6.94 7.23 -10.81
C VAL A 328 -8.33 6.93 -11.37
N TYR A 329 -8.78 7.69 -12.38
CA TYR A 329 -10.12 7.57 -12.92
C TYR A 329 -10.19 6.44 -13.96
N THR A 330 -10.95 5.40 -13.62
CA THR A 330 -11.15 4.20 -14.43
C THR A 330 -12.64 3.85 -14.46
N GLY A 331 -13.05 2.91 -15.31
CA GLY A 331 -14.44 2.48 -15.40
C GLY A 331 -15.37 3.57 -15.97
N THR A 332 -16.40 3.97 -15.22
CA THR A 332 -17.40 4.96 -15.70
C THR A 332 -16.82 6.36 -15.93
N ARG A 333 -15.70 6.69 -15.27
CA ARG A 333 -14.91 7.91 -15.48
C ARG A 333 -13.57 7.63 -16.15
N ASP A 334 -13.48 6.58 -16.98
CA ASP A 334 -12.19 6.21 -17.58
C ASP A 334 -11.60 7.32 -18.45
N THR A 335 -10.49 7.89 -17.98
CA THR A 335 -9.63 8.84 -18.70
C THR A 335 -8.45 8.13 -19.37
N THR A 336 -8.10 6.92 -18.94
CA THR A 336 -6.93 6.18 -19.45
C THR A 336 -7.06 5.83 -20.93
N SER A 337 -8.26 5.40 -21.36
CA SER A 337 -8.53 5.07 -22.76
C SER A 337 -8.47 6.30 -23.67
N ARG A 338 -8.90 7.45 -23.16
CA ARG A 338 -8.88 8.71 -23.89
C ARG A 338 -7.45 9.23 -24.07
N MET A 339 -6.67 9.29 -22.98
CA MET A 339 -5.25 9.66 -23.05
C MET A 339 -4.46 8.73 -23.96
N LYS A 340 -4.74 7.41 -23.91
CA LYS A 340 -4.13 6.44 -24.85
C LYS A 340 -4.35 6.85 -26.31
N ARG A 341 -5.61 7.14 -26.68
CA ARG A 341 -5.97 7.54 -28.05
C ARG A 341 -5.26 8.81 -28.49
N VAL A 342 -5.29 9.85 -27.65
CA VAL A 342 -4.66 11.16 -27.94
C VAL A 342 -3.15 11.02 -28.16
N LEU A 343 -2.47 10.27 -27.29
CA LEU A 343 -1.03 10.05 -27.40
C LEU A 343 -0.67 9.18 -28.62
N GLU A 344 -1.47 8.16 -28.94
CA GLU A 344 -1.26 7.30 -30.12
C GLU A 344 -1.47 8.05 -31.43
N GLN A 345 -2.47 8.93 -31.52
CA GLN A 345 -2.68 9.82 -32.67
C GLN A 345 -1.47 10.73 -32.94
N SER A 346 -0.69 11.02 -31.90
CA SER A 346 0.54 11.81 -31.98
C SER A 346 1.80 10.97 -32.27
N GLY A 347 1.64 9.69 -32.61
CA GLY A 347 2.76 8.80 -32.97
C GLY A 347 3.53 8.20 -31.80
N LEU A 348 2.96 8.22 -30.59
CA LEU A 348 3.51 7.54 -29.41
C LEU A 348 2.99 6.10 -29.32
N LYS A 349 3.86 5.15 -28.94
CA LYS A 349 3.46 3.79 -28.59
C LYS A 349 3.01 3.77 -27.14
N VAL A 350 1.73 3.48 -26.89
CA VAL A 350 1.15 3.59 -25.55
C VAL A 350 0.53 2.27 -25.09
N ALA A 351 0.86 1.86 -23.86
CA ALA A 351 0.25 0.72 -23.20
C ALA A 351 -0.54 1.17 -21.96
N VAL A 352 -1.61 0.44 -21.62
CA VAL A 352 -2.44 0.72 -20.43
C VAL A 352 -2.46 -0.51 -19.53
N LEU A 353 -1.85 -0.40 -18.35
CA LEU A 353 -1.93 -1.44 -17.33
C LEU A 353 -3.28 -1.35 -16.62
N ARG A 354 -4.14 -2.35 -16.84
CA ARG A 354 -5.48 -2.43 -16.23
C ARG A 354 -5.51 -3.42 -15.06
N ALA A 355 -6.50 -3.24 -14.18
CA ALA A 355 -6.72 -4.13 -13.04
C ALA A 355 -7.04 -5.59 -13.44
N SER A 356 -7.46 -5.83 -14.70
CA SER A 356 -7.66 -7.16 -15.26
C SER A 356 -6.35 -7.96 -15.43
N VAL A 357 -5.19 -7.29 -15.41
CA VAL A 357 -3.88 -7.97 -15.41
C VAL A 357 -3.60 -8.45 -13.99
N ASP A 358 -3.53 -9.77 -13.85
CA ASP A 358 -3.24 -10.45 -12.59
C ASP A 358 -1.93 -9.93 -11.97
N THR A 359 -1.94 -9.71 -10.65
CA THR A 359 -0.82 -9.09 -9.93
C THR A 359 0.49 -9.85 -10.14
N ALA A 360 0.47 -11.19 -10.20
CA ALA A 360 1.68 -11.99 -10.37
C ALA A 360 2.28 -11.91 -11.79
N ARG A 361 1.51 -11.38 -12.75
CA ARG A 361 1.90 -11.26 -14.17
C ARG A 361 2.21 -9.83 -14.60
N ARG A 362 2.00 -8.82 -13.74
CA ARG A 362 2.13 -7.41 -14.12
C ARG A 362 3.55 -7.07 -14.57
N GLU A 363 4.55 -7.58 -13.88
CA GLU A 363 5.95 -7.32 -14.21
C GLU A 363 6.33 -7.91 -15.57
N ASP A 364 6.08 -9.21 -15.78
CA ASP A 364 6.29 -9.87 -17.08
C ASP A 364 5.53 -9.14 -18.21
N TRP A 365 4.31 -8.64 -17.92
CA TRP A 365 3.52 -7.88 -18.89
C TRP A 365 4.14 -6.52 -19.21
N ILE A 366 4.64 -5.79 -18.21
CA ILE A 366 5.31 -4.49 -18.40
C ILE A 366 6.59 -4.68 -19.22
N LEU A 367 7.39 -5.71 -18.91
CA LEU A 367 8.62 -6.03 -19.65
C LEU A 367 8.32 -6.33 -21.12
N ASP A 368 7.28 -7.12 -21.42
CA ASP A 368 6.83 -7.36 -22.80
C ASP A 368 6.40 -6.06 -23.52
N GLN A 369 5.82 -5.09 -22.82
CA GLN A 369 5.54 -3.78 -23.43
C GLN A 369 6.82 -2.97 -23.69
N VAL A 370 7.79 -3.02 -22.77
CA VAL A 370 9.10 -2.39 -22.94
C VAL A 370 9.85 -2.99 -24.13
N ASP A 371 9.84 -4.31 -24.29
CA ASP A 371 10.46 -5.02 -25.42
C ASP A 371 9.82 -4.68 -26.77
N ARG A 372 8.51 -4.39 -26.79
CA ARG A 372 7.79 -3.87 -27.97
C ARG A 372 8.10 -2.40 -28.28
N GLY A 373 8.89 -1.75 -27.42
CA GLY A 373 9.30 -0.36 -27.54
C GLY A 373 8.21 0.62 -27.17
N VAL A 374 7.46 0.37 -26.09
CA VAL A 374 6.48 1.33 -25.56
C VAL A 374 7.18 2.66 -25.19
N ASP A 375 6.56 3.79 -25.54
CA ASP A 375 7.01 5.13 -25.16
C ASP A 375 6.36 5.56 -23.83
N VAL A 376 5.07 5.22 -23.66
CA VAL A 376 4.26 5.65 -22.52
C VAL A 376 3.48 4.49 -21.92
N LEU A 377 3.58 4.30 -20.60
CA LEU A 377 2.78 3.35 -19.84
C LEU A 377 1.78 4.10 -18.97
N ILE A 378 0.48 3.95 -19.23
CA ILE A 378 -0.59 4.50 -18.40
C ILE A 378 -1.04 3.46 -17.38
N THR A 379 -1.13 3.82 -16.11
CA THR A 379 -1.59 2.93 -15.04
C THR A 379 -2.32 3.68 -13.94
N ASN A 380 -3.14 2.97 -13.18
CA ASN A 380 -3.56 3.45 -11.88
C ASN A 380 -2.42 3.25 -10.86
N PRO A 381 -2.06 4.26 -10.05
CA PRO A 381 -0.98 4.13 -9.06
C PRO A 381 -1.20 2.97 -8.06
N GLU A 382 -2.45 2.61 -7.78
CA GLU A 382 -2.80 1.43 -6.96
C GLU A 382 -2.29 0.11 -7.52
N LEU A 383 -2.07 0.02 -8.84
CA LEU A 383 -1.59 -1.20 -9.49
C LEU A 383 -0.08 -1.37 -9.39
N VAL A 384 0.63 -0.28 -9.12
CA VAL A 384 2.11 -0.23 -9.09
C VAL A 384 2.68 0.15 -7.73
N LYS A 385 1.83 0.41 -6.73
CA LYS A 385 2.28 0.82 -5.40
C LYS A 385 3.06 -0.23 -4.61
N THR A 386 3.09 -1.50 -5.01
CA THR A 386 3.80 -2.59 -4.31
C THR A 386 4.50 -3.51 -5.31
N GLY A 387 5.71 -3.98 -4.98
CA GLY A 387 6.34 -5.14 -5.63
C GLY A 387 6.65 -5.02 -7.13
N LEU A 388 6.77 -3.81 -7.68
CA LEU A 388 7.18 -3.59 -9.07
C LEU A 388 8.35 -2.60 -9.12
N ASP A 389 9.33 -2.90 -9.97
CA ASP A 389 10.42 -1.97 -10.31
C ASP A 389 10.16 -1.42 -11.71
N LEU A 390 10.06 -0.08 -11.82
CA LEU A 390 9.70 0.60 -13.07
C LEU A 390 10.88 1.40 -13.61
N LEU A 391 12.08 0.81 -13.56
CA LEU A 391 13.34 1.48 -13.90
C LEU A 391 13.35 2.04 -15.33
N ASP A 392 12.65 1.39 -16.26
CA ASP A 392 12.51 1.82 -17.66
C ASP A 392 11.75 3.14 -17.85
N PHE A 393 11.01 3.60 -16.82
CA PHE A 393 10.16 4.79 -16.86
C PHE A 393 10.69 5.85 -15.90
N PRO A 394 11.79 6.55 -16.24
CA PRO A 394 12.45 7.52 -15.36
C PRO A 394 11.64 8.82 -15.19
N THR A 395 10.62 9.05 -16.01
CA THR A 395 9.71 10.19 -15.87
C THR A 395 8.32 9.70 -15.49
N ILE A 396 7.78 10.19 -14.39
CA ILE A 396 6.46 9.84 -13.87
C ILE A 396 5.57 11.08 -13.95
N ALA A 397 4.38 10.94 -14.53
CA ALA A 397 3.40 12.00 -14.68
C ALA A 397 2.10 11.62 -13.96
N PHE A 398 1.79 12.29 -12.85
CA PHE A 398 0.52 12.18 -12.16
C PHE A 398 -0.49 13.13 -12.78
N MET A 399 -1.42 12.56 -13.56
CA MET A 399 -2.60 13.28 -14.03
C MET A 399 -3.57 13.52 -12.87
N GLN A 400 -3.63 12.55 -11.95
CA GLN A 400 -4.38 12.65 -10.71
C GLN A 400 -3.66 11.85 -9.61
N THR A 401 -3.69 12.36 -8.38
CA THR A 401 -3.07 11.72 -7.21
C THR A 401 -4.04 10.92 -6.35
N GLY A 402 -5.34 11.18 -6.44
CA GLY A 402 -6.32 10.69 -5.47
C GLY A 402 -6.11 11.33 -4.08
N TYR A 403 -6.46 10.62 -3.01
CA TYR A 403 -6.34 11.13 -1.63
C TYR A 403 -5.32 10.37 -0.78
N ASN A 404 -4.88 9.20 -1.26
CA ASN A 404 -4.02 8.32 -0.49
C ASN A 404 -2.54 8.70 -0.67
N VAL A 405 -2.04 9.46 0.29
CA VAL A 405 -0.64 9.90 0.38
C VAL A 405 0.36 8.73 0.26
N TYR A 406 0.09 7.62 0.95
CA TYR A 406 0.96 6.44 0.91
C TYR A 406 1.06 5.86 -0.51
N THR A 407 -0.06 5.77 -1.22
CA THR A 407 -0.07 5.26 -2.60
C THR A 407 0.73 6.15 -3.55
N VAL A 408 0.63 7.47 -3.41
CA VAL A 408 1.42 8.42 -4.21
C VAL A 408 2.90 8.30 -3.89
N GLN A 409 3.28 8.31 -2.61
CA GLN A 409 4.68 8.17 -2.19
C GLN A 409 5.31 6.86 -2.68
N GLN A 410 4.56 5.77 -2.62
CA GLN A 410 5.00 4.47 -3.08
C GLN A 410 5.15 4.47 -4.60
N ALA A 411 4.13 4.88 -5.34
CA ALA A 411 4.15 4.89 -6.81
C ALA A 411 5.23 5.82 -7.38
N ALA A 412 5.42 7.02 -6.79
CA ALA A 412 6.42 8.00 -7.22
C ALA A 412 7.87 7.49 -7.10
N ARG A 413 8.12 6.54 -6.19
CA ARG A 413 9.46 5.98 -5.97
C ARG A 413 9.73 4.68 -6.72
N ARG A 414 8.77 4.13 -7.47
CA ARG A 414 8.93 2.84 -8.20
C ARG A 414 9.98 2.90 -9.30
N SER A 415 10.25 4.09 -9.84
CA SER A 415 11.31 4.32 -10.82
C SER A 415 12.64 4.73 -10.18
N TRP A 416 12.66 5.10 -8.89
CA TRP A 416 13.86 5.55 -8.15
C TRP A 416 14.32 4.48 -7.17
N ARG A 417 14.90 3.41 -7.71
CA ARG A 417 15.41 2.24 -6.98
C ARG A 417 16.81 1.86 -7.47
N ILE A 418 17.51 1.00 -6.72
CA ILE A 418 18.84 0.53 -7.06
C ILE A 418 18.81 -0.10 -8.45
N GLY A 419 19.72 0.31 -9.33
CA GLY A 419 19.73 -0.05 -10.75
C GLY A 419 19.22 1.05 -11.68
N GLN A 420 18.57 2.10 -11.15
CA GLN A 420 18.23 3.29 -11.93
C GLN A 420 19.50 4.03 -12.36
N LYS A 421 19.58 4.38 -13.65
CA LYS A 421 20.74 5.05 -14.26
C LYS A 421 20.45 6.47 -14.73
N GLN A 422 19.18 6.85 -14.79
CA GLN A 422 18.74 8.15 -15.25
C GLN A 422 18.12 8.94 -14.11
N ASP A 423 18.29 10.27 -14.14
CA ASP A 423 17.60 11.16 -13.20
C ASP A 423 16.09 10.94 -13.30
N VAL A 424 15.46 10.77 -12.14
CA VAL A 424 14.02 10.53 -12.01
C VAL A 424 13.30 11.85 -11.81
N ARG A 425 12.26 12.06 -12.62
CA ARG A 425 11.40 13.24 -12.53
C ARG A 425 9.97 12.80 -12.26
N VAL A 426 9.35 13.39 -11.25
CA VAL A 426 7.95 13.15 -10.90
C VAL A 426 7.19 14.45 -11.08
N ILE A 427 6.21 14.46 -11.97
CA ILE A 427 5.45 15.64 -12.36
C ILE A 427 4.02 15.47 -11.90
N PHE A 428 3.50 16.45 -11.18
CA PHE A 428 2.11 16.51 -10.75
C PHE A 428 1.38 17.59 -11.54
N PHE A 429 0.36 17.20 -12.31
CA PHE A 429 -0.48 18.14 -13.04
C PHE A 429 -1.70 18.54 -12.22
N GLY A 430 -2.01 19.83 -12.16
CA GLY A 430 -3.22 20.34 -11.53
C GLY A 430 -3.80 21.54 -12.26
N TYR A 431 -5.13 21.61 -12.33
CA TYR A 431 -5.78 22.79 -12.90
C TYR A 431 -5.78 23.97 -11.93
N ILE A 432 -5.26 25.12 -12.36
CA ILE A 432 -5.17 26.34 -11.55
C ILE A 432 -6.55 26.69 -10.97
N GLY A 433 -6.58 27.06 -9.69
CA GLY A 433 -7.82 27.48 -9.01
C GLY A 433 -8.86 26.36 -8.80
N SER A 434 -8.48 25.10 -9.00
CA SER A 434 -9.36 23.94 -8.76
C SER A 434 -9.08 23.25 -7.42
N SER A 435 -10.02 22.40 -7.00
CA SER A 435 -9.84 21.51 -5.84
C SER A 435 -8.65 20.56 -5.97
N GLN A 436 -8.12 20.35 -7.19
CA GLN A 436 -6.94 19.49 -7.41
C GLN A 436 -5.68 20.10 -6.79
N ILE A 437 -5.44 21.40 -7.00
CA ILE A 437 -4.30 22.14 -6.42
C ILE A 437 -4.38 22.08 -4.89
N THR A 438 -5.56 22.37 -4.36
CA THR A 438 -5.82 22.37 -2.92
C THR A 438 -5.57 20.99 -2.31
N CYS A 439 -6.03 19.93 -2.97
CA CYS A 439 -5.77 18.56 -2.55
C CYS A 439 -4.26 18.25 -2.52
N LEU A 440 -3.53 18.60 -3.58
CA LEU A 440 -2.08 18.39 -3.66
C LEU A 440 -1.32 19.13 -2.57
N GLN A 441 -1.68 20.39 -2.29
CA GLN A 441 -1.08 21.17 -1.20
C GLN A 441 -1.30 20.52 0.18
N LEU A 442 -2.52 20.01 0.44
CA LEU A 442 -2.83 19.30 1.67
C LEU A 442 -2.05 17.97 1.77
N MET A 443 -1.94 17.24 0.66
CA MET A 443 -1.14 16.01 0.60
C MET A 443 0.35 16.29 0.86
N ALA A 444 0.92 17.33 0.27
CA ALA A 444 2.31 17.73 0.48
C ALA A 444 2.59 18.05 1.96
N LYS A 445 1.69 18.79 2.62
CA LYS A 445 1.79 19.05 4.07
C LYS A 445 1.78 17.75 4.88
N LYS A 446 0.86 16.82 4.55
CA LYS A 446 0.76 15.54 5.26
C LYS A 446 1.97 14.63 5.02
N ILE A 447 2.55 14.66 3.82
CA ILE A 447 3.81 13.97 3.49
C ILE A 447 4.94 14.47 4.39
N ALA A 448 5.11 15.79 4.49
CA ALA A 448 6.16 16.41 5.31
C ALA A 448 6.07 15.98 6.79
N VAL A 449 4.86 15.98 7.36
CA VAL A 449 4.61 15.53 8.75
C VAL A 449 4.90 14.02 8.92
N SER A 450 4.50 13.20 7.96
CA SER A 450 4.73 11.75 8.03
C SER A 450 6.23 11.41 7.98
N GLN A 451 7.01 12.18 7.23
CA GLN A 451 8.46 12.01 7.11
C GLN A 451 9.18 12.46 8.40
N SER A 452 8.80 13.61 8.98
CA SER A 452 9.38 14.09 10.23
C SER A 452 9.15 13.12 11.40
N THR A 453 7.93 12.57 11.50
CA THR A 453 7.59 11.56 12.52
C THR A 453 8.36 10.25 12.34
N SER A 454 8.80 9.94 11.11
CA SER A 454 9.58 8.74 10.78
C SER A 454 11.10 8.91 10.94
N GLY A 455 11.54 10.03 11.53
CA GLY A 455 12.95 10.35 11.76
C GLY A 455 13.71 10.81 10.50
N ASP A 456 12.99 11.23 9.45
CA ASP A 456 13.58 11.94 8.32
C ASP A 456 13.21 13.42 8.46
N VAL A 457 14.17 14.23 8.93
CA VAL A 457 13.98 15.68 9.09
C VAL A 457 13.83 16.31 7.70
N PRO A 458 12.71 16.99 7.38
CA PRO A 458 12.60 17.77 6.15
C PRO A 458 13.52 19.00 6.22
N GLU A 459 14.25 19.29 5.14
CA GLU A 459 15.18 20.44 5.06
C GLU A 459 14.51 21.82 4.88
N SER A 460 13.20 21.98 5.15
CA SER A 460 12.50 23.27 4.99
C SER A 460 11.66 23.69 6.20
N GLY A 461 11.88 24.92 6.65
CA GLY A 461 11.34 25.53 7.88
C GLY A 461 9.88 26.01 7.85
N LEU A 462 8.94 25.15 7.46
CA LEU A 462 7.49 25.43 7.58
C LEU A 462 6.83 24.74 8.78
N ASP A 463 7.64 24.35 9.77
CA ASP A 463 7.26 23.55 10.95
C ASP A 463 6.49 24.32 12.06
N SER A 464 6.10 25.58 11.82
CA SER A 464 5.31 26.36 12.80
C SER A 464 3.80 26.36 12.54
N LEU A 465 3.33 25.72 11.46
CA LEU A 465 1.92 25.74 11.07
C LEU A 465 1.30 24.33 11.05
N ASN A 466 0.91 23.90 12.26
CA ASN A 466 -0.44 23.42 12.59
C ASN A 466 -0.62 21.93 12.99
N GLN A 467 -1.58 21.73 13.89
CA GLN A 467 -1.79 20.63 14.85
C GLN A 467 -2.99 19.71 14.55
N ASP A 468 -3.54 19.64 13.33
CA ASP A 468 -4.79 18.90 13.12
C ASP A 468 -4.62 17.55 12.41
N GLY A 469 -5.01 16.47 13.10
CA GLY A 469 -4.96 15.07 12.66
C GLY A 469 -6.05 14.63 11.66
N ASP A 470 -6.63 15.55 10.89
CA ASP A 470 -7.75 15.25 9.98
C ASP A 470 -7.31 14.46 8.72
N SER A 471 -8.26 13.75 8.09
CA SER A 471 -8.07 13.15 6.77
C SER A 471 -7.97 14.23 5.68
N VAL A 472 -7.32 13.95 4.55
CA VAL A 472 -7.14 14.95 3.46
C VAL A 472 -8.51 15.39 2.93
N GLU A 473 -9.45 14.46 2.86
CA GLU A 473 -10.83 14.70 2.45
C GLU A 473 -11.54 15.68 3.39
N MET A 474 -11.37 15.52 4.70
CA MET A 474 -11.97 16.42 5.70
C MET A 474 -11.34 17.81 5.68
N ALA A 475 -10.03 17.89 5.53
CA ALA A 475 -9.34 19.18 5.39
C ALA A 475 -9.77 19.91 4.11
N LEU A 476 -9.92 19.19 3.00
CA LEU A 476 -10.40 19.75 1.73
C LEU A 476 -11.85 20.23 1.84
N ALA A 477 -12.73 19.47 2.50
CA ALA A 477 -14.10 19.88 2.75
C ALA A 477 -14.17 21.17 3.59
N ARG A 478 -13.37 21.29 4.66
CA ARG A 478 -13.30 22.52 5.47
C ARG A 478 -12.86 23.72 4.64
N GLN A 479 -11.86 23.56 3.77
CA GLN A 479 -11.42 24.65 2.89
C GLN A 479 -12.51 25.07 1.90
N LEU A 480 -13.27 24.14 1.33
CA LEU A 480 -14.41 24.49 0.46
C LEU A 480 -15.51 25.26 1.18
N ILE A 481 -15.73 25.00 2.48
CA ILE A 481 -16.77 25.64 3.29
C ILE A 481 -16.34 27.01 3.79
N ASN A 482 -15.03 27.26 3.95
CA ASN A 482 -14.48 28.50 4.52
C ASN A 482 -14.15 29.59 3.47
N VAL A 483 -14.52 29.38 2.19
CA VAL A 483 -14.30 30.34 1.09
C VAL A 483 -15.44 31.33 0.90
#